data_AF-A0A2M7G100-F1
#
_entry.id   AF-A0A2M7G100-F1
#
_cell.length_a   1.000
_cell.length_b   1.000
_cell.length_c   1.000
_cell.angle_alpha   90.00
_cell.angle_beta   90.00
_cell.angle_gamma   90.00
#
_symmetry.space_group_name_H-M   'P 1'
#
loop_
_entity.id
_entity.type
_entity.pdbx_description
1 polymer ?
#
loop_
_entity_poly.entity_id
_entity_poly.type
_entity_poly.pdbx_seq_one_letter_code
_entity_poly.pdbx_strand_id
1 'polypeptide(L)'
;MSFIQRQRAIARRLSEYRLHYAEDSLLRLDDLESLNIPPEKRGQPYFLAYYSPEGLDYALHEYGIYRELEKRGFSDIRMQLDTEDPYQHRLALYAGEISEERLLHEVVMKRRKFNFDDRLCPSLAGHAFQFLAVEWVCLQNPQASFSQQKRPLPGQTHPGLGMGKFVMALIQISAERLGLDGVLTQPAWLHNAIMYKQAFHFLDPAHEGRLLAMQRDLVNPLGLQAASWALEKDLVLENKQPFRWFHADQLLPLHPLLKSWFKGLSYQIQTRQIQFQVHYQKKNA
;
A
#
# COMPACT_ATOMS: atom_id res chain seq x y z
N MET A 1 -18.25 10.35 12.18
CA MET A 1 -17.01 9.54 12.30
C MET A 1 -16.55 9.14 10.90
N SER A 2 -15.30 9.46 10.52
CA SER A 2 -14.74 9.12 9.20
C SER A 2 -14.58 7.60 9.03
N PHE A 3 -14.43 7.14 7.77
CA PHE A 3 -14.24 5.72 7.47
C PHE A 3 -13.08 5.12 8.28
N ILE A 4 -11.91 5.75 8.24
CA ILE A 4 -10.71 5.29 8.97
C ILE A 4 -10.91 5.33 10.50
N GLN A 5 -11.66 6.30 11.03
CA GLN A 5 -11.98 6.33 12.46
C GLN A 5 -12.83 5.14 12.90
N ARG A 6 -13.78 4.68 12.06
CA ARG A 6 -14.55 3.46 12.32
C ARG A 6 -13.66 2.23 12.32
N GLN A 7 -12.76 2.11 11.33
CA GLN A 7 -11.83 1.00 11.25
C GLN A 7 -10.86 0.96 12.44
N ARG A 8 -10.37 2.12 12.90
CA ARG A 8 -9.58 2.20 14.15
C ARG A 8 -10.38 1.80 15.39
N ALA A 9 -11.68 2.09 15.43
CA ALA A 9 -12.53 1.68 16.54
C ALA A 9 -12.71 0.16 16.58
N ILE A 10 -12.83 -0.49 15.40
CA ILE A 10 -12.80 -1.96 15.29
C ILE A 10 -11.45 -2.49 15.77
N ALA A 11 -10.35 -1.94 15.24
CA ALA A 11 -8.99 -2.35 15.61
C ALA A 11 -8.77 -2.36 17.13
N ARG A 12 -9.19 -1.32 17.85
CA ARG A 12 -9.05 -1.24 19.32
C ARG A 12 -9.85 -2.30 20.08
N ARG A 13 -10.86 -2.91 19.47
CA ARG A 13 -11.71 -3.94 20.07
C ARG A 13 -11.23 -5.36 19.74
N LEU A 14 -10.42 -5.52 18.70
CA LEU A 14 -9.85 -6.82 18.37
C LEU A 14 -8.92 -7.28 19.49
N SER A 15 -9.22 -8.45 20.05
CA SER A 15 -8.40 -9.09 21.07
C SER A 15 -7.02 -9.39 20.50
N GLU A 16 -5.97 -8.80 21.08
CA GLU A 16 -4.58 -9.11 20.70
C GLU A 16 -4.31 -10.61 20.83
N TYR A 17 -4.86 -11.26 21.85
CA TYR A 17 -4.78 -12.69 22.02
C TYR A 17 -5.32 -13.44 20.80
N ARG A 18 -6.52 -13.10 20.32
CA ARG A 18 -7.09 -13.77 19.13
C ARG A 18 -6.33 -13.46 17.84
N LEU A 19 -5.67 -12.31 17.75
CA LEU A 19 -4.84 -11.98 16.59
C LEU A 19 -3.52 -12.77 16.57
N HIS A 20 -3.01 -13.09 17.76
CA HIS A 20 -1.73 -13.79 17.96
C HIS A 20 -1.85 -15.31 18.10
N TYR A 21 -3.00 -15.84 18.51
CA TYR A 21 -3.16 -17.24 18.85
C TYR A 21 -4.39 -17.83 18.15
N ALA A 22 -4.22 -19.00 17.54
CA ALA A 22 -5.32 -19.79 17.01
C ALA A 22 -6.22 -20.25 18.19
N GLU A 23 -7.55 -20.16 18.05
CA GLU A 23 -8.50 -20.49 19.14
C GLU A 23 -8.35 -21.94 19.67
N ASP A 24 -7.84 -22.87 18.86
CA ASP A 24 -7.61 -24.27 19.22
C ASP A 24 -6.24 -24.55 19.86
N SER A 25 -5.41 -23.53 20.06
CA SER A 25 -4.20 -23.66 20.89
C SER A 25 -4.62 -23.61 22.37
N LEU A 26 -5.17 -24.72 22.87
CA LEU A 26 -5.13 -25.01 24.30
C LEU A 26 -3.68 -24.80 24.74
N LEU A 27 -3.45 -23.79 25.59
CA LEU A 27 -2.14 -23.44 26.15
C LEU A 27 -1.37 -24.72 26.51
N ARG A 28 -0.43 -25.13 25.66
CA ARG A 28 0.53 -26.15 26.05
C ARG A 28 1.51 -25.48 26.99
N LEU A 29 2.06 -26.21 27.96
CA LEU A 29 3.08 -25.65 28.85
C LEU A 29 4.25 -25.03 28.06
N ASP A 30 4.53 -25.56 26.87
CA ASP A 30 5.52 -25.04 25.92
C ASP A 30 5.18 -23.62 25.39
N ASP A 31 3.90 -23.23 25.36
CA ASP A 31 3.46 -21.88 24.96
C ASP A 31 3.77 -20.83 26.04
N LEU A 32 3.82 -21.22 27.32
CA LEU A 32 4.25 -20.35 28.43
C LEU A 32 5.76 -20.09 28.38
N GLU A 33 6.56 -21.08 27.99
CA GLU A 33 7.99 -20.88 27.71
C GLU A 33 8.20 -20.02 26.46
N SER A 34 7.30 -20.17 25.47
CA SER A 34 7.32 -19.36 24.26
C SER A 34 7.12 -17.87 24.51
N LEU A 35 6.51 -17.44 25.62
CA LEU A 35 6.36 -16.02 26.00
C LEU A 35 7.69 -15.27 26.11
N ASN A 36 8.79 -15.99 26.41
CA ASN A 36 10.15 -15.45 26.42
C ASN A 36 10.93 -15.69 25.11
N ILE A 37 10.31 -16.37 24.14
CA ILE A 37 10.90 -16.66 22.84
C ILE A 37 10.43 -15.58 21.84
N PRO A 38 11.35 -14.84 21.20
CA PRO A 38 11.00 -13.89 20.16
C PRO A 38 10.12 -14.55 19.09
N PRO A 39 9.13 -13.83 18.51
CA PRO A 39 8.18 -14.40 17.54
C PRO A 39 8.85 -15.15 16.38
N GLU A 40 10.08 -14.75 16.06
CA GLU A 40 10.97 -15.31 15.03
C GLU A 40 11.35 -16.79 15.24
N LYS A 41 11.14 -17.34 16.44
CA LYS A 41 11.53 -18.72 16.82
C LYS A 41 10.36 -19.65 17.10
N ARG A 42 9.10 -19.19 16.97
CA ARG A 42 7.90 -20.01 17.14
C ARG A 42 7.52 -20.54 15.75
N GLY A 43 7.70 -21.84 15.49
CA GLY A 43 7.59 -22.47 14.17
C GLY A 43 6.21 -22.47 13.47
N GLN A 44 5.34 -21.49 13.74
CA GLN A 44 4.17 -21.17 12.92
C GLN A 44 4.44 -19.87 12.16
N PRO A 45 4.13 -19.78 10.86
CA PRO A 45 4.67 -18.70 10.07
C PRO A 45 3.72 -17.49 10.18
N TYR A 46 4.03 -16.63 11.15
CA TYR A 46 3.24 -15.45 11.50
C TYR A 46 3.33 -14.37 10.43
N PHE A 47 2.18 -13.90 9.93
CA PHE A 47 2.15 -12.77 9.02
C PHE A 47 2.61 -11.49 9.73
N LEU A 48 3.64 -10.89 9.18
CA LEU A 48 4.37 -9.73 9.71
C LEU A 48 4.88 -9.95 11.15
N ALA A 49 5.21 -11.20 11.51
CA ALA A 49 5.63 -11.60 12.87
C ALA A 49 4.63 -11.20 13.97
N TYR A 50 3.33 -11.08 13.62
CA TYR A 50 2.28 -10.66 14.54
C TYR A 50 1.02 -11.52 14.39
N TYR A 51 0.46 -11.63 13.18
CA TYR A 51 -0.83 -12.28 12.98
C TYR A 51 -0.67 -13.77 12.73
N SER A 52 -1.35 -14.62 13.50
CA SER A 52 -1.53 -16.02 13.07
C SER A 52 -2.44 -16.07 11.84
N PRO A 53 -2.45 -17.16 11.06
CA PRO A 53 -3.39 -17.31 9.96
C PRO A 53 -4.86 -17.09 10.39
N GLU A 54 -5.29 -17.74 11.47
CA GLU A 54 -6.66 -17.63 12.01
C GLU A 54 -6.94 -16.22 12.54
N GLY A 55 -5.94 -15.61 13.20
CA GLY A 55 -6.06 -14.25 13.72
C GLY A 55 -6.17 -13.20 12.62
N LEU A 56 -5.48 -13.40 11.49
CA LEU A 56 -5.60 -12.54 10.32
C LEU A 56 -6.96 -12.73 9.64
N ASP A 57 -7.42 -13.97 9.46
CA ASP A 57 -8.74 -14.27 8.92
C ASP A 57 -9.85 -13.61 9.75
N TYR A 58 -9.78 -13.79 11.08
CA TYR A 58 -10.66 -13.13 12.04
C TYR A 58 -10.63 -11.61 11.89
N ALA A 59 -9.45 -11.00 11.77
CA ALA A 59 -9.33 -9.56 11.58
C ALA A 59 -9.99 -9.09 10.27
N LEU A 60 -9.78 -9.80 9.16
CA LEU A 60 -10.38 -9.48 7.87
C LEU A 60 -11.92 -9.57 7.93
N HIS A 61 -12.45 -10.54 8.68
CA HIS A 61 -13.87 -10.68 8.94
C HIS A 61 -14.42 -9.48 9.73
N GLU A 62 -13.79 -9.13 10.85
CA GLU A 62 -14.22 -8.02 11.69
C GLU A 62 -14.12 -6.64 11.00
N TYR A 63 -13.09 -6.43 10.18
CA TYR A 63 -12.99 -5.22 9.36
C TYR A 63 -14.07 -5.16 8.28
N GLY A 64 -14.64 -6.30 7.89
CA GLY A 64 -15.72 -6.42 6.90
C GLY A 64 -15.22 -6.62 5.46
N ILE A 65 -14.01 -7.14 5.26
CA ILE A 65 -13.48 -7.44 3.92
C ILE A 65 -14.35 -8.49 3.23
N TYR A 66 -14.66 -9.60 3.91
CA TYR A 66 -15.53 -10.64 3.38
C TYR A 66 -16.92 -10.11 3.03
N ARG A 67 -17.51 -9.27 3.88
CA ARG A 67 -18.81 -8.63 3.60
C ARG A 67 -18.78 -7.72 2.38
N GLU A 68 -17.67 -7.01 2.12
CA GLU A 68 -17.54 -6.18 0.93
C GLU A 68 -17.34 -7.01 -0.34
N LEU A 69 -16.66 -8.15 -0.25
CA LEU A 69 -16.53 -9.11 -1.35
C LEU A 69 -17.87 -9.79 -1.67
N GLU A 70 -18.64 -10.16 -0.64
CA GLU A 70 -19.97 -10.77 -0.77
C GLU A 70 -20.94 -9.85 -1.52
N LYS A 71 -20.96 -8.55 -1.19
CA LYS A 71 -21.76 -7.54 -1.93
C LYS A 71 -21.42 -7.45 -3.42
N ARG A 72 -20.25 -7.93 -3.82
CA ARG A 72 -19.76 -7.95 -5.20
C ARG A 72 -19.96 -9.30 -5.88
N GLY A 73 -20.63 -10.25 -5.22
CA GLY A 73 -20.94 -11.57 -5.75
C GLY A 73 -19.97 -12.69 -5.33
N PHE A 74 -19.03 -12.41 -4.43
CA PHE A 74 -18.05 -13.40 -3.98
C PHE A 74 -18.35 -13.86 -2.54
N SER A 75 -19.04 -14.99 -2.41
CA SER A 75 -19.45 -15.55 -1.12
C SER A 75 -18.50 -16.63 -0.57
N ASP A 76 -17.85 -17.41 -1.44
CA ASP A 76 -16.81 -18.36 -1.05
C ASP A 76 -15.44 -17.72 -1.28
N ILE A 77 -14.77 -17.32 -0.19
CA ILE A 77 -13.45 -16.68 -0.23
C ILE A 77 -12.42 -17.60 0.42
N ARG A 78 -11.33 -17.88 -0.31
CA ARG A 78 -10.18 -18.62 0.22
C ARG A 78 -9.04 -17.66 0.51
N MET A 79 -8.59 -17.65 1.76
CA MET A 79 -7.38 -16.94 2.16
C MET A 79 -6.15 -17.85 2.04
N GLN A 80 -5.08 -17.33 1.47
CA GLN A 80 -3.77 -17.97 1.44
C GLN A 80 -2.73 -17.00 2.03
N LEU A 81 -1.89 -17.52 2.91
CA LEU A 81 -0.72 -16.84 3.42
C LEU A 81 0.54 -17.54 2.94
N ASP A 82 1.49 -16.75 2.50
CA ASP A 82 2.85 -17.18 2.25
C ASP A 82 3.79 -16.32 3.10
N THR A 83 4.56 -17.02 3.91
CA THR A 83 5.41 -16.51 4.99
C THR A 83 6.73 -17.30 5.02
N GLU A 84 7.08 -17.95 3.90
CA GLU A 84 8.32 -18.72 3.76
C GLU A 84 9.55 -17.81 3.80
N ASP A 85 9.46 -16.63 3.19
CA ASP A 85 10.46 -15.58 3.37
C ASP A 85 10.17 -14.84 4.69
N PRO A 86 11.07 -14.90 5.69
CA PRO A 86 10.85 -14.29 7.01
C PRO A 86 10.81 -12.75 6.97
N TYR A 87 11.23 -12.13 5.88
CA TYR A 87 11.23 -10.69 5.70
C TYR A 87 10.11 -10.22 4.79
N GLN A 88 9.59 -11.05 3.90
CA GLN A 88 8.57 -10.69 2.92
C GLN A 88 7.40 -11.65 2.98
N HIS A 89 6.22 -11.13 3.29
CA HIS A 89 5.03 -11.94 3.45
C HIS A 89 3.97 -11.56 2.42
N ARG A 90 3.20 -12.55 2.00
CA ARG A 90 2.13 -12.42 1.02
C ARG A 90 0.80 -12.91 1.60
N LEU A 91 -0.23 -12.08 1.41
CA LEU A 91 -1.62 -12.41 1.69
C LEU A 91 -2.39 -12.36 0.36
N ALA A 92 -3.11 -13.43 0.05
CA ALA A 92 -3.98 -13.50 -1.12
C ALA A 92 -5.39 -13.99 -0.75
N LEU A 93 -6.40 -13.40 -1.40
CA LEU A 93 -7.79 -13.82 -1.31
C LEU A 93 -8.28 -14.23 -2.70
N TYR A 94 -8.93 -15.40 -2.77
CA TYR A 94 -9.41 -16.01 -4.00
C TYR A 94 -10.91 -16.29 -3.94
N ALA A 95 -11.57 -16.29 -5.09
CA ALA A 95 -12.97 -16.70 -5.23
C ALA A 95 -13.10 -18.22 -5.40
N GLY A 96 -13.60 -18.93 -4.38
CA GLY A 96 -13.91 -20.36 -4.40
C GLY A 96 -12.69 -21.26 -4.27
N GLU A 97 -11.82 -21.26 -5.29
CA GLU A 97 -10.62 -22.08 -5.37
C GLU A 97 -9.35 -21.21 -5.47
N ILE A 98 -8.22 -21.74 -5.02
CA ILE A 98 -6.93 -21.04 -5.10
C ILE A 98 -6.36 -21.21 -6.50
N SER A 99 -6.51 -20.19 -7.35
CA SER A 99 -5.92 -20.12 -8.69
C SER A 99 -5.73 -18.66 -9.13
N GLU A 100 -4.80 -18.38 -10.05
CA GLU A 100 -4.54 -17.01 -10.52
C GLU A 100 -5.78 -16.37 -11.17
N GLU A 101 -6.59 -17.17 -11.87
CA GLU A 101 -7.84 -16.73 -12.52
C GLU A 101 -8.93 -16.34 -11.51
N ARG A 102 -8.78 -16.75 -10.25
CA ARG A 102 -9.74 -16.49 -9.16
C ARG A 102 -9.22 -15.45 -8.17
N LEU A 103 -8.02 -14.89 -8.38
CA LEU A 103 -7.41 -13.95 -7.47
C LEU A 103 -8.22 -12.65 -7.39
N LEU A 104 -8.66 -12.29 -6.19
CA LEU A 104 -9.43 -11.09 -5.90
C LEU A 104 -8.56 -9.98 -5.30
N HIS A 105 -7.74 -10.37 -4.33
CA HIS A 105 -6.86 -9.46 -3.62
C HIS A 105 -5.52 -10.13 -3.39
N GLU A 106 -4.45 -9.38 -3.59
CA GLU A 106 -3.11 -9.77 -3.18
C GLU A 106 -2.43 -8.58 -2.55
N VAL A 107 -1.64 -8.84 -1.52
CA VAL A 107 -0.72 -7.86 -0.95
C VAL A 107 0.58 -8.54 -0.54
N VAL A 108 1.70 -7.95 -0.94
CA VAL A 108 3.05 -8.36 -0.53
C VAL A 108 3.66 -7.25 0.31
N MET A 109 4.08 -7.58 1.52
CA MET A 109 4.57 -6.61 2.50
C MET A 109 5.79 -7.09 3.25
N LYS A 110 6.62 -6.14 3.64
CA LYS A 110 7.76 -6.35 4.52
C LYS A 110 7.95 -5.22 5.50
N ARG A 111 8.62 -5.51 6.62
CA ARG A 111 9.13 -4.46 7.51
C ARG A 111 10.43 -3.93 6.93
N ARG A 112 10.54 -2.61 6.77
CA ARG A 112 11.75 -1.96 6.25
C ARG A 112 12.24 -0.91 7.23
N LYS A 113 13.49 -1.04 7.67
CA LYS A 113 14.19 0.02 8.41
C LYS A 113 14.80 1.00 7.41
N PHE A 114 14.71 2.29 7.71
CA PHE A 114 15.26 3.35 6.87
C PHE A 114 15.93 4.39 7.75
N ASN A 115 17.18 4.73 7.42
CA ASN A 115 17.92 5.79 8.09
C ASN A 115 17.92 7.01 7.18
N PHE A 116 17.44 8.15 7.69
CA PHE A 116 17.52 9.40 6.94
C PHE A 116 18.93 9.98 7.09
N ASP A 117 19.52 10.37 5.96
CA ASP A 117 20.79 11.10 5.93
C ASP A 117 20.56 12.60 5.67
N ASP A 118 21.64 13.38 5.84
CA ASP A 118 21.64 14.82 5.65
C ASP A 118 21.25 15.25 4.23
N ARG A 119 21.46 14.39 3.22
CA ARG A 119 21.20 14.72 1.82
C ARG A 119 19.72 14.63 1.50
N LEU A 120 19.05 13.60 2.01
CA LEU A 120 17.62 13.39 1.78
C LEU A 120 16.78 14.37 2.61
N CYS A 121 17.12 14.51 3.90
CA CYS A 121 16.37 15.38 4.80
C CYS A 121 17.21 15.80 6.04
N PRO A 122 17.80 17.00 6.04
CA PRO A 122 18.59 17.49 7.17
C PRO A 122 17.86 17.46 8.52
N SER A 123 16.56 17.76 8.55
CA SER A 123 15.77 17.79 9.79
C SER A 123 15.45 16.40 10.36
N LEU A 124 15.68 15.34 9.58
CA LEU A 124 15.47 13.95 9.99
C LEU A 124 16.79 13.18 10.05
N ALA A 125 17.92 13.84 9.75
CA ALA A 125 19.22 13.21 9.76
C ALA A 125 19.51 12.56 11.13
N GLY A 126 20.11 11.38 11.08
CA GLY A 126 20.42 10.59 12.28
C GLY A 126 19.23 9.88 12.92
N HIS A 127 18.00 10.09 12.43
CA HIS A 127 16.84 9.32 12.86
C HIS A 127 16.69 8.05 12.03
N ALA A 128 16.40 6.95 12.72
CA ALA A 128 16.01 5.69 12.10
C ALA A 128 14.51 5.48 12.27
N PHE A 129 13.83 5.12 11.19
CA PHE A 129 12.41 4.81 11.19
C PHE A 129 12.16 3.39 10.69
N GLN A 130 11.06 2.79 11.13
CA GLN A 130 10.58 1.50 10.67
C GLN A 130 9.27 1.64 9.93
N PHE A 131 9.17 1.04 8.76
CA PHE A 131 8.04 1.18 7.86
C PHE A 131 7.44 -0.17 7.52
N LEU A 132 6.12 -0.17 7.29
CA LEU A 132 5.47 -1.25 6.54
C LEU A 132 5.62 -0.94 5.06
N ALA A 133 6.53 -1.62 4.38
CA ALA A 133 6.72 -1.50 2.94
C ALA A 133 5.73 -2.42 2.22
N VAL A 134 4.93 -1.84 1.34
CA VAL A 134 3.98 -2.51 0.46
C VAL A 134 4.61 -2.59 -0.92
N GLU A 135 5.04 -3.79 -1.30
CA GLU A 135 5.74 -4.05 -2.56
C GLU A 135 4.80 -4.34 -3.70
N TRP A 136 3.65 -4.95 -3.39
CA TRP A 136 2.63 -5.26 -4.38
C TRP A 136 1.24 -5.19 -3.76
N VAL A 137 0.29 -4.66 -4.53
CA VAL A 137 -1.15 -4.71 -4.23
C VAL A 137 -1.90 -5.00 -5.51
N CYS A 138 -2.64 -6.10 -5.52
CA CYS A 138 -3.64 -6.39 -6.53
C CYS A 138 -5.03 -6.34 -5.91
N LEU A 139 -5.97 -5.74 -6.64
CA LEU A 139 -7.39 -5.68 -6.28
C LEU A 139 -8.22 -5.75 -7.56
N GLN A 140 -8.72 -6.92 -7.89
CA GLN A 140 -9.28 -7.20 -9.20
C GLN A 140 -10.56 -8.04 -9.12
N ASN A 141 -11.47 -7.80 -10.06
CA ASN A 141 -12.70 -8.55 -10.22
C ASN A 141 -12.56 -9.44 -11.46
N PRO A 142 -12.15 -10.72 -11.30
CA PRO A 142 -11.93 -11.62 -12.43
C PRO A 142 -13.21 -12.00 -13.17
N GLN A 143 -14.39 -11.82 -12.54
CA GLN A 143 -15.69 -12.06 -13.16
C GLN A 143 -16.23 -10.88 -13.97
N ALA A 144 -15.54 -9.73 -13.93
CA ALA A 144 -15.91 -8.54 -14.68
C ALA A 144 -15.05 -8.38 -15.94
N SER A 145 -15.64 -7.76 -16.95
CA SER A 145 -14.95 -7.41 -18.20
C SER A 145 -14.78 -5.90 -18.33
N PHE A 146 -13.70 -5.48 -18.97
CA PHE A 146 -13.54 -4.09 -19.40
C PHE A 146 -14.61 -3.70 -20.43
N SER A 147 -14.89 -2.41 -20.52
CA SER A 147 -15.81 -1.85 -21.50
C SER A 147 -15.21 -0.61 -22.17
N GLN A 148 -15.87 -0.06 -23.19
CA GLN A 148 -15.39 1.18 -23.82
C GLN A 148 -15.29 2.35 -22.83
N GLN A 149 -16.16 2.39 -21.82
CA GLN A 149 -16.18 3.39 -20.75
C GLN A 149 -15.21 3.07 -19.60
N LYS A 150 -14.89 1.78 -19.39
CA LYS A 150 -13.95 1.29 -18.37
C LYS A 150 -12.87 0.46 -19.05
N ARG A 151 -11.90 1.14 -19.65
CA ARG A 151 -10.71 0.50 -20.23
C ARG A 151 -9.69 0.15 -19.13
N PRO A 152 -8.75 -0.77 -19.39
CA PRO A 152 -7.68 -1.07 -18.43
C PRO A 152 -6.77 0.14 -18.19
N LEU A 153 -6.24 0.24 -16.98
CA LEU A 153 -5.01 0.98 -16.70
C LEU A 153 -3.80 0.08 -17.02
N PRO A 154 -2.58 0.65 -17.22
CA PRO A 154 -1.37 -0.15 -17.31
C PRO A 154 -1.26 -1.18 -16.17
N GLY A 155 -0.85 -2.40 -16.49
CA GLY A 155 -0.73 -3.49 -15.53
C GLY A 155 -2.04 -4.20 -15.13
N GLN A 156 -3.22 -3.72 -15.56
CA GLN A 156 -4.49 -4.38 -15.22
C GLN A 156 -4.88 -5.44 -16.24
N THR A 157 -5.12 -6.66 -15.75
CA THR A 157 -5.73 -7.77 -16.50
C THR A 157 -7.25 -7.80 -16.34
N HIS A 158 -7.77 -7.36 -15.19
CA HIS A 158 -9.19 -7.30 -14.87
C HIS A 158 -9.61 -5.94 -14.30
N PRO A 159 -10.89 -5.55 -14.38
CA PRO A 159 -11.42 -4.38 -13.70
C PRO A 159 -11.19 -4.44 -12.19
N GLY A 160 -10.88 -3.31 -11.55
CA GLY A 160 -10.63 -3.29 -10.11
C GLY A 160 -11.88 -3.50 -9.24
N LEU A 161 -11.71 -4.06 -8.04
CA LEU A 161 -12.80 -4.27 -7.05
C LEU A 161 -13.41 -2.98 -6.49
N GLY A 162 -12.77 -1.83 -6.71
CA GLY A 162 -13.17 -0.55 -6.10
C GLY A 162 -12.96 -0.50 -4.58
N MET A 163 -12.15 -1.41 -4.02
CA MET A 163 -11.88 -1.51 -2.58
C MET A 163 -10.56 -0.83 -2.15
N GLY A 164 -9.86 -0.12 -3.05
CA GLY A 164 -8.54 0.44 -2.78
C GLY A 164 -8.47 1.34 -1.54
N LYS A 165 -9.44 2.24 -1.35
CA LYS A 165 -9.50 3.09 -0.14
C LYS A 165 -9.68 2.28 1.15
N PHE A 166 -10.43 1.17 1.08
CA PHE A 166 -10.65 0.31 2.23
C PHE A 166 -9.37 -0.45 2.57
N VAL A 167 -8.76 -1.12 1.59
CA VAL A 167 -7.53 -1.89 1.80
C VAL A 167 -6.38 -1.01 2.26
N MET A 168 -6.19 0.20 1.69
CA MET A 168 -5.16 1.11 2.17
C MET A 168 -5.39 1.57 3.61
N ALA A 169 -6.64 1.74 4.04
CA ALA A 169 -6.94 2.05 5.43
C ALA A 169 -6.57 0.88 6.35
N LEU A 170 -6.78 -0.37 5.93
CA LEU A 170 -6.37 -1.54 6.71
C LEU A 170 -4.86 -1.68 6.80
N ILE A 171 -4.13 -1.46 5.71
CA ILE A 171 -2.66 -1.43 5.72
C ILE A 171 -2.15 -0.36 6.69
N GLN A 172 -2.74 0.84 6.66
CA GLN A 172 -2.40 1.89 7.61
C GLN A 172 -2.64 1.46 9.06
N ILE A 173 -3.77 0.81 9.34
CA ILE A 173 -4.11 0.32 10.68
C ILE A 173 -3.16 -0.80 11.13
N SER A 174 -2.75 -1.68 10.21
CA SER A 174 -1.74 -2.71 10.50
C SER A 174 -0.42 -2.06 10.85
N ALA A 175 0.04 -1.03 10.11
CA ALA A 175 1.25 -0.29 10.47
C ALA A 175 1.14 0.40 11.84
N GLU A 176 -0.02 1.01 12.15
CA GLU A 176 -0.29 1.60 13.48
C GLU A 176 -0.24 0.54 14.60
N ARG A 177 -0.84 -0.64 14.37
CA ARG A 177 -0.85 -1.74 15.36
C ARG A 177 0.56 -2.29 15.60
N LEU A 178 1.36 -2.39 14.55
CA LEU A 178 2.74 -2.85 14.62
C LEU A 178 3.70 -1.82 15.20
N GLY A 179 3.22 -0.62 15.58
CA GLY A 179 4.05 0.45 16.13
C GLY A 179 5.03 1.03 15.11
N LEU A 180 4.70 0.97 13.82
CA LEU A 180 5.56 1.45 12.73
C LEU A 180 5.36 2.94 12.45
N ASP A 181 6.40 3.57 11.91
CA ASP A 181 6.50 5.01 11.69
C ASP A 181 5.78 5.49 10.42
N GLY A 182 5.34 4.56 9.57
CA GLY A 182 4.66 4.86 8.32
C GLY A 182 4.45 3.65 7.42
N VAL A 183 3.82 3.90 6.27
CA VAL A 183 3.66 2.93 5.19
C VAL A 183 4.44 3.42 3.98
N LEU A 184 5.31 2.58 3.43
CA LEU A 184 6.04 2.85 2.20
C LEU A 184 5.41 2.08 1.04
N THR A 185 5.39 2.69 -0.14
CA THR A 185 5.06 2.02 -1.40
C THR A 185 5.87 2.65 -2.52
N GLN A 186 6.22 1.89 -3.54
CA GLN A 186 6.86 2.40 -4.75
C GLN A 186 5.85 2.26 -5.90
N PRO A 187 5.17 3.34 -6.32
CA PRO A 187 4.13 3.23 -7.33
C PRO A 187 4.71 2.76 -8.67
N ALA A 188 4.23 1.62 -9.17
CA ALA A 188 4.68 1.06 -10.45
C ALA A 188 4.30 1.92 -11.66
N TRP A 189 3.16 2.63 -11.58
CA TRP A 189 2.66 3.52 -12.63
C TRP A 189 2.17 4.86 -12.07
N LEU A 190 1.99 5.84 -12.96
CA LEU A 190 1.43 7.16 -12.63
C LEU A 190 0.08 7.07 -11.92
N HIS A 191 -0.82 6.18 -12.37
CA HIS A 191 -2.14 6.07 -11.75
C HIS A 191 -2.06 5.63 -10.28
N ASN A 192 -1.12 4.74 -9.93
CA ASN A 192 -0.88 4.38 -8.54
C ASN A 192 -0.44 5.61 -7.73
N ALA A 193 0.58 6.34 -8.22
CA ALA A 193 1.11 7.51 -7.52
C ALA A 193 0.04 8.58 -7.29
N ILE A 194 -0.81 8.85 -8.29
CA ILE A 194 -1.92 9.80 -8.18
C ILE A 194 -3.01 9.30 -7.23
N MET A 195 -3.36 8.01 -7.26
CA MET A 195 -4.35 7.44 -6.35
C MET A 195 -3.90 7.47 -4.89
N TYR A 196 -2.61 7.23 -4.63
CA TYR A 196 -2.05 7.19 -3.28
C TYR A 196 -1.75 8.59 -2.71
N LYS A 197 -1.52 9.58 -3.58
CA LYS A 197 -1.20 10.98 -3.24
C LYS A 197 -2.12 11.63 -2.19
N GLN A 198 -3.36 11.15 -2.02
CA GLN A 198 -4.25 11.67 -0.98
C GLN A 198 -3.67 11.52 0.44
N ALA A 199 -2.92 10.44 0.70
CA ALA A 199 -2.34 10.14 2.00
C ALA A 199 -0.81 9.94 1.97
N PHE A 200 -0.26 9.72 0.78
CA PHE A 200 1.16 9.47 0.57
C PHE A 200 1.84 10.65 -0.12
N HIS A 201 3.12 10.84 0.17
CA HIS A 201 3.99 11.83 -0.45
C HIS A 201 5.30 11.17 -0.86
N PHE A 202 5.87 11.55 -2.00
CA PHE A 202 7.22 11.08 -2.34
C PHE A 202 8.23 11.56 -1.31
N LEU A 203 9.18 10.70 -0.93
CA LEU A 203 10.20 11.07 0.05
C LEU A 203 11.12 12.20 -0.44
N ASP A 204 11.34 12.27 -1.75
CA ASP A 204 12.09 13.36 -2.35
C ASP A 204 11.11 14.44 -2.83
N PRO A 205 11.22 15.70 -2.35
CA PRO A 205 10.34 16.78 -2.80
C PRO A 205 10.40 17.03 -4.31
N ALA A 206 11.50 16.68 -4.99
CA ALA A 206 11.60 16.78 -6.44
C ALA A 206 10.70 15.75 -7.15
N HIS A 207 10.62 14.52 -6.65
CA HIS A 207 9.68 13.52 -7.15
C HIS A 207 8.22 13.93 -6.90
N GLU A 208 7.92 14.51 -5.73
CA GLU A 208 6.58 15.06 -5.43
C GLU A 208 6.23 16.22 -6.39
N GLY A 209 7.17 17.13 -6.64
CA GLY A 209 6.99 18.25 -7.57
C GLY A 209 6.72 17.78 -9.00
N ARG A 210 7.46 16.76 -9.46
CA ARG A 210 7.22 16.10 -10.76
C ARG A 210 5.84 15.46 -10.85
N LEU A 211 5.39 14.75 -9.81
CA LEU A 211 4.04 14.17 -9.78
C LEU A 211 2.97 15.26 -9.90
N LEU A 212 3.12 16.38 -9.18
CA LEU A 212 2.20 17.50 -9.25
C LEU A 212 2.16 18.17 -10.63
N ALA A 213 3.32 18.30 -11.29
CA ALA A 213 3.40 18.82 -12.64
C ALA A 213 2.80 17.83 -13.67
N MET A 214 3.04 16.53 -13.55
CA MET A 214 2.36 15.52 -14.38
C MET A 214 0.84 15.55 -14.16
N GLN A 215 0.38 15.78 -12.93
CA GLN A 215 -1.04 15.94 -12.65
C GLN A 215 -1.61 17.15 -13.39
N ARG A 216 -0.92 18.30 -13.30
CA ARG A 216 -1.29 19.56 -13.97
C ARG A 216 -1.34 19.39 -15.50
N ASP A 217 -0.29 18.83 -16.08
CA ASP A 217 -0.04 18.89 -17.52
C ASP A 217 -0.56 17.68 -18.30
N LEU A 218 -0.73 16.53 -17.65
CA LEU A 218 -1.17 15.29 -18.30
C LEU A 218 -2.51 14.82 -17.75
N VAL A 219 -2.62 14.62 -16.44
CA VAL A 219 -3.82 14.00 -15.83
C VAL A 219 -5.04 14.90 -15.96
N ASN A 220 -4.90 16.20 -15.67
CA ASN A 220 -6.01 17.14 -15.76
C ASN A 220 -6.56 17.30 -17.20
N PRO A 221 -5.73 17.51 -18.25
CA PRO A 221 -6.25 17.66 -19.61
C PRO A 221 -6.62 16.34 -20.31
N LEU A 222 -5.91 15.24 -20.05
CA LEU A 222 -6.11 13.96 -20.77
C LEU A 222 -6.97 12.96 -20.01
N GLY A 223 -7.09 13.12 -18.69
CA GLY A 223 -7.61 12.10 -17.78
C GLY A 223 -6.54 11.08 -17.35
N LEU A 224 -6.72 10.51 -16.15
CA LEU A 224 -5.74 9.63 -15.50
C LEU A 224 -5.33 8.42 -16.34
N GLN A 225 -6.29 7.80 -17.02
CA GLN A 225 -6.05 6.62 -17.85
C GLN A 225 -5.19 6.94 -19.06
N ALA A 226 -5.55 7.99 -19.82
CA ALA A 226 -4.79 8.38 -21.01
C ALA A 226 -3.38 8.86 -20.66
N ALA A 227 -3.23 9.61 -19.57
CA ALA A 227 -1.93 10.03 -19.05
C ALA A 227 -1.05 8.84 -18.64
N SER A 228 -1.63 7.85 -17.97
CA SER A 228 -0.89 6.65 -17.52
C SER A 228 -0.41 5.80 -18.70
N TRP A 229 -1.26 5.60 -19.71
CA TRP A 229 -0.85 4.90 -20.94
C TRP A 229 0.18 5.69 -21.75
N ALA A 230 0.11 7.02 -21.76
CA ALA A 230 1.12 7.83 -22.43
C ALA A 230 2.51 7.64 -21.81
N LEU A 231 2.60 7.59 -20.47
CA LEU A 231 3.86 7.29 -19.78
C LEU A 231 4.33 5.86 -20.02
N GLU A 232 3.45 4.87 -19.89
CA GLU A 232 3.75 3.45 -20.12
C GLU A 232 4.30 3.18 -21.52
N LYS A 233 3.89 3.98 -22.51
CA LYS A 233 4.32 3.85 -23.91
C LYS A 233 5.47 4.79 -24.30
N ASP A 234 6.16 5.39 -23.33
CA ASP A 234 7.27 6.33 -23.58
C ASP A 234 6.86 7.52 -24.49
N LEU A 235 5.58 7.93 -24.42
CA LEU A 235 5.01 9.02 -25.23
C LEU A 235 4.99 10.38 -24.50
N VAL A 236 5.75 10.53 -23.42
CA VAL A 236 5.80 11.77 -22.64
C VAL A 236 7.17 12.43 -22.77
N LEU A 237 7.16 13.77 -22.85
CA LEU A 237 8.34 14.60 -22.78
C LEU A 237 8.30 15.45 -21.51
N GLU A 238 9.43 15.55 -20.80
CA GLU A 238 9.69 16.53 -19.73
C GLU A 238 10.56 17.64 -20.35
N ASN A 239 10.07 18.88 -20.36
CA ASN A 239 10.81 20.02 -20.93
C ASN A 239 11.35 19.74 -22.35
N LYS A 240 10.52 19.13 -23.20
CA LYS A 240 10.82 18.70 -24.58
C LYS A 240 11.82 17.54 -24.71
N GLN A 241 12.29 16.94 -23.62
CA GLN A 241 13.16 15.76 -23.63
C GLN A 241 12.37 14.49 -23.30
N PRO A 242 12.73 13.32 -23.87
CA PRO A 242 12.09 12.05 -23.50
C PRO A 242 12.10 11.83 -22.00
N PHE A 243 10.93 11.50 -21.44
CA PHE A 243 10.76 11.22 -20.03
C PHE A 243 10.26 9.79 -19.84
N ARG A 244 10.80 9.14 -18.80
CA ARG A 244 10.38 7.82 -18.34
C ARG A 244 9.93 7.90 -16.89
N TRP A 245 8.97 7.05 -16.54
CA TRP A 245 8.50 6.95 -15.17
C TRP A 245 9.67 6.64 -14.21
N PHE A 246 9.75 7.38 -13.11
CA PHE A 246 10.72 7.12 -12.06
C PHE A 246 10.08 6.23 -10.99
N HIS A 247 10.85 5.26 -10.48
CA HIS A 247 10.41 4.39 -9.40
C HIS A 247 10.99 4.92 -8.09
N ALA A 248 10.21 5.71 -7.34
CA ALA A 248 10.62 6.26 -6.04
C ALA A 248 9.61 5.95 -4.94
N ASP A 249 10.06 5.98 -3.69
CA ASP A 249 9.22 5.70 -2.53
C ASP A 249 8.23 6.84 -2.26
N GLN A 250 6.96 6.47 -2.15
CA GLN A 250 5.91 7.25 -1.52
C GLN A 250 5.70 6.77 -0.08
N LEU A 251 5.57 7.72 0.85
CA LEU A 251 5.42 7.48 2.28
C LEU A 251 4.09 8.06 2.77
N LEU A 252 3.30 7.24 3.46
CA LEU A 252 2.26 7.68 4.38
C LEU A 252 2.88 7.83 5.77
N PRO A 253 3.06 9.06 6.28
CA PRO A 253 3.72 9.29 7.55
C PRO A 253 2.78 9.01 8.74
N LEU A 254 3.21 8.17 9.68
CA LEU A 254 2.53 7.96 10.96
C LEU A 254 3.27 8.67 12.10
N HIS A 255 4.60 8.68 12.08
CA HIS A 255 5.42 9.34 13.09
C HIS A 255 5.28 10.88 13.03
N PRO A 256 5.22 11.59 14.18
CA PRO A 256 5.09 13.05 14.22
C PRO A 256 6.21 13.82 13.49
N LEU A 257 7.46 13.36 13.59
CA LEU A 257 8.58 14.00 12.89
C LEU A 257 8.42 13.93 11.36
N LEU A 258 8.02 12.76 10.82
CA LEU A 258 7.77 12.59 9.39
C LEU A 258 6.61 13.47 8.92
N LYS A 259 5.52 13.52 9.68
CA LYS A 259 4.38 14.40 9.41
C LYS A 259 4.78 15.88 9.40
N SER A 260 5.67 16.27 10.31
CA SER A 260 6.13 17.65 10.44
C SER A 260 7.05 18.03 9.29
N TRP A 261 7.93 17.12 8.87
CA TRP A 261 8.81 17.33 7.73
C TRP A 261 8.04 17.56 6.43
N PHE A 262 7.05 16.71 6.09
CA PHE A 262 6.21 16.92 4.90
C PHE A 262 5.44 18.24 4.92
N LYS A 263 5.08 18.75 6.10
CA LYS A 263 4.44 20.07 6.28
C LYS A 263 5.44 21.22 6.34
N GLY A 264 6.73 20.92 6.44
CA GLY A 264 7.79 21.90 6.60
C GLY A 264 7.99 22.76 5.35
N LEU A 265 8.37 24.02 5.57
CA LEU A 265 8.57 24.99 4.49
C LEU A 265 9.60 24.52 3.46
N SER A 266 10.70 23.91 3.90
CA SER A 266 11.76 23.43 2.99
C SER A 266 11.22 22.43 1.98
N TYR A 267 10.49 21.41 2.44
CA TYR A 267 9.88 20.40 1.57
C TYR A 267 8.89 21.06 0.59
N GLN A 268 7.98 21.89 1.11
CA GLN A 268 6.94 22.54 0.30
C GLN A 268 7.50 23.51 -0.74
N ILE A 269 8.56 24.27 -0.41
CA ILE A 269 9.23 25.19 -1.33
C ILE A 269 9.90 24.40 -2.46
N GLN A 270 10.67 23.36 -2.14
CA GLN A 270 11.34 22.54 -3.15
C GLN A 270 10.34 21.84 -4.08
N THR A 271 9.28 21.25 -3.51
CA THR A 271 8.19 20.64 -4.29
C THR A 271 7.56 21.65 -5.26
N ARG A 272 7.25 22.86 -4.80
CA ARG A 272 6.68 23.91 -5.66
C ARG A 272 7.66 24.38 -6.73
N GLN A 273 8.92 24.60 -6.36
CA GLN A 273 9.96 25.02 -7.32
C GLN A 273 10.07 24.02 -8.47
N ILE A 274 10.18 22.73 -8.16
CA ILE A 274 10.25 21.68 -9.18
C ILE A 274 8.95 21.62 -9.99
N GLN A 275 7.79 21.68 -9.33
CA GLN A 275 6.49 21.69 -10.03
C GLN A 275 6.39 22.82 -11.07
N PHE A 276 6.96 24.01 -10.80
CA PHE A 276 6.95 25.13 -11.75
C PHE A 276 8.06 25.05 -12.81
N GLN A 277 9.18 24.40 -12.51
CA GLN A 277 10.31 24.26 -13.44
C GLN A 277 10.10 23.18 -14.50
N VAL A 278 9.30 22.15 -14.21
CA VAL A 278 9.06 21.06 -15.13
C VAL A 278 7.69 21.18 -15.80
N HIS A 279 7.68 20.91 -17.10
CA HIS A 279 6.47 20.84 -17.93
C HIS A 279 6.44 19.52 -18.68
N TYR A 280 5.26 18.88 -18.67
CA TYR A 280 5.06 17.63 -19.39
C TYR A 280 4.17 17.83 -20.62
N GLN A 281 4.47 17.10 -21.68
CA GLN A 281 3.63 17.05 -22.87
C GLN A 281 3.60 15.63 -23.43
N LYS A 282 2.43 15.21 -23.89
CA LYS A 282 2.31 13.98 -24.68
C LYS A 282 2.82 14.26 -26.10
N LYS A 283 3.64 13.36 -26.65
CA LYS A 283 4.05 13.38 -28.06
C LYS A 283 2.81 13.28 -28.95
N ASN A 284 2.76 14.11 -29.98
CA ASN A 284 1.81 13.87 -31.07
C ASN A 284 2.24 12.57 -31.75
N ALA A 285 1.31 11.62 -31.83
CA ALA A 285 1.50 10.39 -32.60
C ALA A 285 1.33 10.70 -34.09
#